data_AF-A0A8T4B059-F1
#
_entry.id   AF-A0A8T4B059-F1
#
_cell.length_a   1.000
_cell.length_b   1.000
_cell.length_c   1.000
_cell.angle_alpha   90.00
_cell.angle_beta   90.00
_cell.angle_gamma   90.00
#
_symmetry.space_group_name_H-M   'P 1'
#
loop_
_entity.id
_entity.type
_entity.pdbx_description
1 polymer ?
#
loop_
_entity_poly.entity_id
_entity_poly.type
_entity_poly.pdbx_seq_one_letter_code
_entity_poly.pdbx_strand_id
1 'polypeptide(L)'
;MASEPHRYDHDEVHGTVLIEQQKLAAGLSTPVRQRTLDDVVSVFDNQKERRKANVLRDVANQNEWKDRPPTLEQREEILEVFGDEDHSDYGARTIPSKSIVQVDRSERIGEDVALTDRLEAAKNAQKAPLLSKETVEKEIFEDLQNQRKEWKKVLSEVGDLLDDDN
;
A
#
# COMPACT_ATOMS: atom_id res chain seq x y z
N MET A 1 -20.58 19.70 56.16
CA MET A 1 -19.78 20.83 55.65
C MET A 1 -18.28 20.66 55.90
N ALA A 2 -17.84 20.22 57.09
CA ALA A 2 -16.41 20.15 57.42
C ALA A 2 -15.57 19.04 56.73
N SER A 3 -16.15 18.05 56.05
CA SER A 3 -15.37 16.96 55.44
C SER A 3 -14.92 17.23 54.00
N GLU A 4 -15.55 18.16 53.28
CA GLU A 4 -15.21 18.50 51.89
C GLU A 4 -15.28 20.01 51.62
N PRO A 5 -14.35 20.82 52.19
CA PRO A 5 -14.34 22.28 52.07
C PRO A 5 -14.29 22.80 50.62
N HIS A 6 -13.65 22.06 49.72
CA HIS A 6 -13.47 22.39 48.30
C HIS A 6 -14.76 22.43 47.48
N ARG A 7 -15.90 21.94 48.01
CA ARG A 7 -17.19 21.98 47.32
C ARG A 7 -17.98 23.27 47.59
N TYR A 8 -17.53 24.08 48.53
CA TYR A 8 -18.20 25.28 49.03
C TYR A 8 -17.27 26.50 49.03
N ASP A 9 -16.18 26.43 48.27
CA ASP A 9 -15.23 27.52 48.01
C ASP A 9 -15.87 28.72 47.30
N HIS A 10 -17.02 28.52 46.66
CA HIS A 10 -17.84 29.55 46.02
C HIS A 10 -18.83 30.28 46.96
N ASP A 11 -18.92 29.92 48.24
CA ASP A 11 -19.80 30.61 49.20
C ASP A 11 -19.27 32.02 49.54
N GLU A 12 -20.11 33.05 49.39
CA GLU A 12 -19.76 34.45 49.64
C GLU A 12 -19.42 34.74 51.11
N VAL A 13 -20.02 33.99 52.04
CA VAL A 13 -19.84 34.24 53.48
C VAL A 13 -18.71 33.40 54.07
N HIS A 14 -18.60 32.12 53.69
CA HIS A 14 -17.66 31.18 54.32
C HIS A 14 -16.57 30.67 53.38
N GLY A 15 -16.63 30.92 52.07
CA GLY A 15 -15.70 30.38 51.08
C GLY A 15 -14.24 30.76 51.35
N THR A 16 -13.98 32.02 51.72
CA THR A 16 -12.64 32.50 52.07
C THR A 16 -12.03 31.72 53.24
N VAL A 17 -12.82 31.45 54.28
CA VAL A 17 -12.40 30.71 55.48
C VAL A 17 -12.15 29.23 55.13
N LEU A 18 -12.99 28.63 54.29
CA LEU A 18 -12.83 27.23 53.86
C LEU A 18 -11.57 27.05 52.99
N ILE A 19 -11.25 28.01 52.13
CA ILE A 19 -10.00 28.03 51.35
C ILE A 19 -8.78 28.11 52.28
N GLU A 20 -8.82 28.97 53.29
CA GLU A 20 -7.73 29.09 54.28
C GLU A 20 -7.55 27.81 55.09
N GLN A 21 -8.64 27.20 55.55
CA GLN A 21 -8.61 25.90 56.23
C GLN A 21 -7.99 24.81 55.35
N GLN A 22 -8.32 24.78 54.05
CA GLN A 22 -7.74 23.83 53.10
C GLN A 22 -6.22 24.06 52.92
N LYS A 23 -5.78 25.32 52.84
CA LYS A 23 -4.35 25.66 52.76
C LYS A 23 -3.59 25.23 54.01
N LEU A 24 -4.15 25.49 55.19
CA LEU A 24 -3.54 25.08 56.47
C LEU A 24 -3.50 23.55 56.61
N ALA A 25 -4.58 22.86 56.23
CA ALA A 25 -4.63 21.40 56.22
C ALA A 25 -3.62 20.79 55.23
N ALA A 26 -3.43 21.41 54.06
CA ALA A 26 -2.41 21.01 53.10
C ALA A 26 -0.97 21.27 53.61
N GLY A 27 -0.77 22.30 54.42
CA GLY A 27 0.53 22.55 55.09
C GLY A 27 0.85 21.57 56.21
N LEU A 28 -0.17 20.97 56.83
CA LEU A 28 -0.04 19.92 57.85
C LEU A 28 0.08 18.51 57.25
N SER A 29 -0.26 18.33 55.98
CA SER A 29 -0.15 17.04 55.31
C SER A 29 1.29 16.78 54.89
N THR A 30 1.64 15.49 54.78
CA THR A 30 2.97 15.12 54.30
C THR A 30 3.13 15.57 52.84
N PRO A 31 4.27 16.15 52.46
CA PRO A 31 4.48 16.63 51.10
C PRO A 31 4.34 15.45 50.14
N VAL A 32 3.40 15.57 49.19
CA VAL A 32 3.24 14.57 48.13
C VAL A 32 4.52 14.55 47.32
N ARG A 33 5.20 13.39 47.26
CA ARG A 33 6.41 13.22 46.45
C ARG A 33 6.10 13.62 45.00
N GLN A 34 6.87 14.57 44.48
CA GLN A 34 6.78 14.95 43.08
C GLN A 34 7.18 13.75 42.21
N ARG A 35 6.37 13.44 41.20
CA ARG A 35 6.66 12.34 40.26
C ARG A 35 7.90 12.70 39.46
N THR A 36 8.84 11.77 39.42
CA THR A 36 10.06 11.86 38.63
C THR A 36 9.84 11.30 37.23
N LEU A 37 10.77 11.56 36.31
CA LEU A 37 10.71 10.98 34.97
C LEU A 37 10.79 9.44 35.02
N ASP A 38 11.57 8.89 35.96
CA ASP A 38 11.67 7.45 36.17
C ASP A 38 10.34 6.82 36.60
N ASP A 39 9.55 7.54 37.41
CA ASP A 39 8.20 7.11 37.78
C ASP A 39 7.29 7.03 36.54
N VAL A 40 7.48 7.93 35.57
CA VAL A 40 6.72 7.92 34.30
C VAL A 40 7.16 6.75 33.42
N VAL A 41 8.47 6.56 33.25
CA VAL A 41 9.04 5.46 32.45
C VAL A 41 8.59 4.11 33.01
N SER A 42 8.66 3.91 34.32
CA SER A 42 8.22 2.67 34.95
C SER A 42 6.74 2.36 34.70
N VAL A 43 5.87 3.37 34.62
CA VAL A 43 4.46 3.19 34.26
C VAL A 43 4.31 2.71 32.82
N PHE A 44 5.10 3.24 31.88
CA PHE A 44 5.07 2.80 30.49
C PHE A 44 5.62 1.38 30.30
N ASP A 45 6.70 1.02 31.00
CA ASP A 45 7.24 -0.34 30.97
C ASP A 45 6.22 -1.34 31.52
N ASN A 46 5.60 -1.02 32.65
CA ASN A 46 4.51 -1.83 33.21
C ASN A 46 3.29 -1.94 32.27
N GLN A 47 2.99 -0.89 31.48
CA GLN A 47 1.91 -0.95 30.49
C GLN A 47 2.29 -1.77 29.25
N LYS A 48 3.56 -1.79 28.87
CA LYS A 48 4.08 -2.57 27.74
C LYS A 48 4.03 -4.07 28.02
N GLU A 49 4.34 -4.47 29.25
CA GLU A 49 4.26 -5.88 29.67
C GLU A 49 2.82 -6.37 29.80
N ARG A 50 1.88 -5.47 30.11
CA ARG A 50 0.46 -5.81 30.22
C ARG A 50 -0.17 -5.96 28.84
N ARG A 51 -0.49 -7.20 28.47
CA ARG A 51 -1.32 -7.48 27.28
C ARG A 51 -2.74 -6.94 27.52
N LYS A 52 -3.11 -5.88 26.79
CA LYS A 52 -4.49 -5.37 26.81
C LYS A 52 -5.46 -6.45 26.32
N ALA A 53 -6.51 -6.68 27.09
CA ALA A 53 -7.62 -7.53 26.69
C ALA A 53 -8.28 -6.91 25.43
N ASN A 54 -8.39 -7.69 24.37
CA ASN A 54 -9.06 -7.26 23.15
C ASN A 54 -10.09 -8.32 22.79
N VAL A 55 -11.36 -8.04 23.08
CA VAL A 55 -12.47 -8.97 22.87
C VAL A 55 -12.55 -9.44 21.41
N LEU A 56 -12.24 -8.57 20.43
CA LEU A 56 -12.24 -8.97 19.02
C LEU A 56 -11.12 -9.97 18.71
N ARG A 57 -9.93 -9.75 19.28
CA ARG A 57 -8.79 -10.65 19.09
C ARG A 57 -8.95 -11.96 19.87
N ASP A 58 -9.48 -11.88 21.07
CA ASP A 58 -9.44 -12.95 22.06
C ASP A 58 -10.75 -13.78 22.08
N VAL A 59 -11.87 -13.25 21.56
CA VAL A 59 -13.18 -13.93 21.50
C VAL A 59 -13.73 -14.02 20.06
N ALA A 60 -13.60 -12.96 19.25
CA ALA A 60 -14.24 -12.95 17.93
C ALA A 60 -13.47 -13.74 16.87
N ASN A 61 -12.15 -13.86 17.00
CA ASN A 61 -11.37 -14.73 16.12
C ASN A 61 -11.38 -16.17 16.65
N GLN A 62 -12.43 -16.91 16.31
CA GLN A 62 -12.60 -18.34 16.61
C GLN A 62 -11.98 -19.23 15.51
N ASN A 63 -11.13 -18.67 14.64
CA ASN A 63 -10.50 -19.47 13.60
C ASN A 63 -9.49 -20.44 14.22
N GLU A 64 -9.88 -21.71 14.28
CA GLU A 64 -9.05 -22.81 14.77
C GLU A 64 -7.77 -23.00 13.94
N TRP A 65 -7.75 -22.49 12.71
CA TRP A 65 -6.64 -22.65 11.78
C TRP A 65 -5.66 -21.49 11.74
N LYS A 66 -5.81 -20.49 12.61
CA LYS A 66 -4.94 -19.30 12.64
C LYS A 66 -3.50 -19.64 12.98
N ASP A 67 -3.31 -20.49 14.00
CA ASP A 67 -1.99 -20.82 14.55
C ASP A 67 -1.56 -22.26 14.20
N ARG A 68 -2.45 -23.07 13.61
CA ARG A 68 -2.18 -24.45 13.19
C ARG A 68 -3.00 -24.80 11.93
N PRO A 69 -2.42 -25.43 10.91
CA PRO A 69 -3.20 -25.89 9.76
C PRO A 69 -4.23 -26.99 10.14
N PRO A 70 -5.31 -27.17 9.37
CA PRO A 70 -6.26 -28.27 9.57
C PRO A 70 -5.58 -29.64 9.58
N THR A 71 -6.14 -30.61 10.30
CA THR A 71 -5.70 -32.02 10.20
C THR A 71 -6.06 -32.62 8.84
N LEU A 72 -5.47 -33.77 8.50
CA LEU A 72 -5.78 -34.47 7.25
C LEU A 72 -7.28 -34.83 7.18
N GLU A 73 -7.85 -35.36 8.26
CA GLU A 73 -9.27 -35.70 8.32
C GLU A 73 -10.17 -34.48 8.10
N GLN A 74 -9.87 -33.36 8.76
CA GLN A 74 -10.61 -32.10 8.59
C GLN A 74 -10.48 -31.56 7.16
N ARG A 75 -9.32 -31.76 6.52
CA ARG A 75 -9.11 -31.34 5.13
C ARG A 75 -9.98 -32.14 4.17
N GLU A 76 -10.06 -33.45 4.34
CA GLU A 76 -10.90 -34.30 3.50
C GLU A 76 -12.39 -33.96 3.68
N GLU A 77 -12.83 -33.71 4.92
CA GLU A 77 -14.20 -33.25 5.20
C GLU A 77 -14.50 -31.89 4.56
N ILE A 78 -13.56 -30.95 4.64
CA ILE A 78 -13.65 -29.65 3.94
C ILE A 78 -13.76 -29.87 2.43
N LEU A 79 -12.91 -30.72 1.86
CA LEU A 79 -12.89 -31.01 0.43
C LEU A 79 -14.21 -31.65 -0.03
N GLU A 80 -14.78 -32.56 0.77
CA GLU A 80 -16.08 -33.18 0.51
C GLU A 80 -17.22 -32.14 0.49
N VAL A 81 -17.20 -31.14 1.37
CA VAL A 81 -18.20 -30.06 1.40
C VAL A 81 -18.09 -29.12 0.21
N PHE A 82 -16.86 -28.78 -0.20
CA PHE A 82 -16.62 -27.90 -1.34
C PHE A 82 -16.78 -28.60 -2.70
N GLY A 83 -16.82 -29.93 -2.71
CA GLY A 83 -17.01 -30.75 -3.89
C GLY A 83 -15.78 -30.79 -4.80
N ASP A 84 -15.72 -31.80 -5.65
CA ASP A 84 -14.77 -31.88 -6.76
C ASP A 84 -15.25 -30.96 -7.90
N GLU A 85 -15.35 -29.65 -7.66
CA GLU A 85 -15.54 -28.73 -8.76
C GLU A 85 -14.28 -28.77 -9.65
N ASP A 86 -14.49 -29.03 -10.94
CA ASP A 86 -13.41 -29.05 -11.92
C ASP A 86 -12.83 -27.64 -12.06
N HIS A 87 -11.77 -27.39 -11.30
CA HIS A 87 -11.01 -26.14 -11.34
C HIS A 87 -9.98 -26.12 -12.49
N SER A 88 -10.10 -26.99 -13.49
CA SER A 88 -9.24 -26.96 -14.68
C SER A 88 -9.24 -25.60 -15.39
N ASP A 89 -10.36 -24.87 -15.32
CA ASP A 89 -10.50 -23.53 -15.88
C ASP A 89 -10.03 -22.40 -14.93
N TYR A 90 -9.53 -22.73 -13.74
CA TYR A 90 -9.03 -21.73 -12.79
C TYR A 90 -7.75 -21.09 -13.34
N GLY A 91 -7.86 -19.84 -13.79
CA GLY A 91 -6.77 -19.11 -14.45
C GLY A 91 -6.74 -19.26 -15.97
N ALA A 92 -7.74 -19.91 -16.57
CA ALA A 92 -7.94 -19.86 -18.01
C ALA A 92 -8.15 -18.41 -18.48
N ARG A 93 -7.55 -18.07 -19.62
CA ARG A 93 -7.72 -16.73 -20.22
C ARG A 93 -9.19 -16.61 -20.64
N THR A 94 -9.87 -15.57 -20.19
CA THR A 94 -11.26 -15.33 -20.55
C THR A 94 -11.37 -15.02 -22.05
N ILE A 95 -12.20 -15.77 -22.77
CA ILE A 95 -12.52 -15.48 -24.16
C ILE A 95 -13.58 -14.37 -24.19
N PRO A 96 -13.32 -13.22 -24.83
CA PRO A 96 -14.31 -12.16 -24.95
C PRO A 96 -15.59 -12.66 -25.62
N SER A 97 -16.75 -12.30 -25.09
CA SER A 97 -18.04 -12.68 -25.67
C SER A 97 -18.36 -11.98 -26.99
N LYS A 98 -17.58 -10.95 -27.35
CA LYS A 98 -17.69 -10.17 -28.58
C LYS A 98 -16.31 -10.00 -29.21
N SER A 99 -16.26 -10.02 -30.54
CA SER A 99 -15.05 -9.69 -31.29
C SER A 99 -14.57 -8.28 -30.96
N ILE A 100 -13.27 -8.15 -30.66
CA ILE A 100 -12.64 -6.86 -30.37
C ILE A 100 -12.16 -6.28 -31.70
N VAL A 101 -12.86 -5.25 -32.18
CA VAL A 101 -12.47 -4.55 -33.40
C VAL A 101 -11.15 -3.81 -33.17
N GLN A 102 -10.20 -3.96 -34.08
CA GLN A 102 -8.96 -3.19 -34.07
C GLN A 102 -9.29 -1.71 -34.23
N VAL A 103 -8.96 -0.92 -33.21
CA VAL A 103 -9.15 0.54 -33.24
C VAL A 103 -7.97 1.17 -33.97
N ASP A 104 -8.24 2.09 -34.89
CA ASP A 104 -7.19 2.89 -35.52
C ASP A 104 -6.50 3.78 -34.48
N ARG A 105 -5.16 3.72 -34.47
CA ARG A 105 -4.30 4.45 -33.54
C ARG A 105 -3.44 5.50 -34.24
N SER A 106 -3.62 5.68 -35.56
CA SER A 106 -2.89 6.64 -36.38
C SER A 106 -2.94 8.08 -35.83
N GLU A 107 -4.09 8.49 -35.31
CA GLU A 107 -4.35 9.83 -34.74
C GLU A 107 -3.86 10.00 -33.28
N ARG A 108 -3.16 9.02 -32.69
CA ARG A 108 -2.58 9.18 -31.35
C ARG A 108 -1.31 10.04 -31.44
N ILE A 109 -1.52 11.34 -31.43
CA ILE A 109 -0.50 12.42 -31.51
C ILE A 109 0.61 12.29 -30.45
N GLY A 110 0.36 11.58 -29.34
CA GLY A 110 1.30 11.46 -28.22
C GLY A 110 2.51 10.56 -28.44
N GLU A 111 2.57 9.80 -29.53
CA GLU A 111 3.68 8.88 -29.82
C GLU A 111 4.13 9.04 -31.27
N ASP A 112 4.70 10.21 -31.62
CA ASP A 112 5.33 10.41 -32.91
C ASP A 112 6.64 9.60 -32.99
N VAL A 113 6.51 8.39 -33.54
CA VAL A 113 7.61 7.45 -33.71
C VAL A 113 8.72 8.00 -34.62
N ALA A 114 8.36 8.81 -35.62
CA ALA A 114 9.35 9.43 -36.50
C ALA A 114 10.13 10.52 -35.77
N LEU A 115 9.47 11.30 -34.91
CA LEU A 115 10.13 12.28 -34.06
C LEU A 115 11.08 11.61 -33.06
N THR A 116 10.67 10.50 -32.43
CA THR A 116 11.55 9.75 -31.52
C THR A 116 12.80 9.24 -32.22
N ASP A 117 12.65 8.71 -33.44
CA ASP A 117 13.78 8.21 -34.23
C ASP A 117 14.74 9.34 -34.63
N ARG A 118 14.20 10.52 -34.98
CA ARG A 118 15.02 11.72 -35.24
C ARG A 118 15.79 12.17 -34.00
N LEU A 119 15.15 12.20 -32.84
CA LEU A 119 15.80 12.58 -31.58
C LEU A 119 16.92 11.60 -31.20
N GLU A 120 16.68 10.30 -31.39
CA GLU A 120 17.67 9.27 -31.16
C GLU A 120 18.85 9.36 -32.15
N ALA A 121 18.55 9.56 -33.44
CA ALA A 121 19.56 9.77 -34.47
C ALA A 121 20.41 11.01 -34.17
N ALA A 122 19.80 12.14 -33.83
CA ALA A 122 20.49 13.38 -33.47
C ALA A 122 21.38 13.19 -32.23
N LYS A 123 20.89 12.48 -31.20
CA LYS A 123 21.66 12.14 -29.99
C LYS A 123 22.89 11.28 -30.33
N ASN A 124 22.75 10.32 -31.24
CA ASN A 124 23.84 9.45 -31.65
C ASN A 124 24.86 10.17 -32.55
N ALA A 125 24.38 11.04 -33.46
CA ALA A 125 25.21 11.85 -34.34
C ALA A 125 26.04 12.92 -33.62
N GLN A 126 25.66 13.33 -32.39
CA GLN A 126 26.48 14.25 -31.59
C GLN A 126 27.92 13.76 -31.35
N LYS A 127 28.14 12.44 -31.37
CA LYS A 127 29.46 11.82 -31.20
C LYS A 127 30.36 11.92 -32.44
N ALA A 128 29.79 12.28 -33.60
CA ALA A 128 30.52 12.37 -34.87
C ALA A 128 31.23 13.74 -35.04
N PRO A 129 32.27 13.81 -35.90
CA PRO A 129 32.90 15.07 -36.28
C PRO A 129 31.90 16.07 -36.89
N LEU A 130 32.06 17.37 -36.59
CA LEU A 130 31.13 18.45 -36.97
C LEU A 130 30.73 18.46 -38.46
N LEU A 131 31.66 18.14 -39.36
CA LEU A 131 31.42 18.16 -40.82
C LEU A 131 30.56 16.98 -41.30
N SER A 132 30.47 15.89 -40.55
CA SER A 132 29.73 14.67 -40.92
C SER A 132 28.51 14.42 -40.04
N LYS A 133 28.15 15.34 -39.14
CA LYS A 133 27.02 15.14 -38.22
C LYS A 133 25.70 14.95 -38.96
N GLU A 134 25.43 15.79 -39.95
CA GLU A 134 24.18 15.73 -40.71
C GLU A 134 24.06 14.46 -41.57
N THR A 135 25.16 13.96 -42.11
CA THR A 135 25.15 12.72 -42.92
C THR A 135 24.93 11.51 -42.02
N VAL A 136 25.63 11.45 -40.88
CA VAL A 136 25.50 10.38 -39.89
C VAL A 136 24.10 10.35 -39.26
N GLU A 137 23.51 11.51 -38.99
CA GLU A 137 22.14 11.59 -38.47
C GLU A 137 21.12 11.01 -39.47
N LYS A 138 21.26 11.32 -40.76
CA LYS A 138 20.37 10.80 -41.81
C LYS A 138 20.50 9.29 -41.96
N GLU A 139 21.73 8.77 -41.98
CA GLU A 139 21.99 7.32 -42.07
C GLU A 139 21.37 6.58 -40.88
N ILE A 140 21.60 7.05 -39.65
CA ILE A 140 21.03 6.44 -38.44
C ILE A 140 19.50 6.48 -38.45
N PHE A 141 18.91 7.59 -38.90
CA PHE A 141 17.45 7.71 -39.00
C PHE A 141 16.87 6.73 -40.03
N GLU A 142 17.50 6.58 -41.19
CA GLU A 142 17.08 5.61 -42.22
C GLU A 142 17.19 4.17 -41.70
N ASP A 143 18.27 3.85 -40.98
CA ASP A 143 18.46 2.53 -40.36
C ASP A 143 17.36 2.21 -39.34
N LEU A 144 17.02 3.15 -38.45
CA LEU A 144 15.95 2.97 -37.47
C LEU A 144 14.59 2.75 -38.14
N GLN A 145 14.30 3.49 -39.21
CA GLN A 145 13.06 3.34 -39.98
C GLN A 145 13.00 1.98 -40.70
N ASN A 146 14.12 1.52 -41.24
CA ASN A 146 14.21 0.20 -41.87
C ASN A 146 14.04 -0.92 -40.85
N GLN A 147 14.70 -0.84 -39.70
CA GLN A 147 14.51 -1.79 -38.60
C GLN A 147 13.03 -1.90 -38.23
N ARG A 148 12.32 -0.77 -38.04
CA ARG A 148 10.89 -0.80 -37.71
C ARG A 148 10.03 -1.49 -38.77
N LYS A 149 10.35 -1.32 -40.06
CA LYS A 149 9.66 -2.04 -41.14
C LYS A 149 9.89 -3.55 -41.05
N GLU A 150 11.12 -3.97 -40.80
CA GLU A 150 11.45 -5.39 -40.60
C GLU A 150 10.74 -5.96 -39.38
N TRP A 151 10.75 -5.27 -38.24
CA TRP A 151 10.00 -5.67 -37.05
C TRP A 151 8.50 -5.81 -37.31
N LYS A 152 7.92 -4.89 -38.10
CA LYS A 152 6.50 -4.97 -38.49
C LYS A 152 6.21 -6.20 -39.34
N LYS A 153 7.13 -6.56 -40.24
CA LYS A 153 7.03 -7.76 -41.08
C LYS A 153 7.15 -9.05 -40.25
N VAL A 154 8.11 -9.11 -39.34
CA VAL A 154 8.25 -10.25 -38.41
C VAL A 154 7.00 -10.40 -37.54
N LEU A 155 6.43 -9.29 -37.08
CA LEU A 155 5.21 -9.33 -36.28
C LEU A 155 4.00 -9.84 -37.09
N SER A 156 3.88 -9.49 -38.37
CA SER A 156 2.84 -10.06 -39.23
C SER A 156 3.05 -11.56 -39.46
N GLU A 157 4.28 -12.01 -39.70
CA GLU A 157 4.58 -13.43 -39.90
C GLU A 157 4.25 -14.28 -38.65
N VAL A 158 4.53 -13.75 -37.45
CA VAL A 158 4.15 -14.39 -36.19
C VAL A 158 2.64 -14.37 -35.98
N GLY A 159 1.96 -13.29 -36.38
CA GLY A 159 0.51 -13.21 -36.36
C GLY A 159 -0.12 -14.29 -37.22
N ASP A 160 0.34 -14.41 -38.47
CA ASP A 160 -0.14 -15.43 -39.41
C ASP A 160 0.09 -16.85 -38.87
N LEU A 161 1.24 -17.12 -38.23
CA LEU A 161 1.53 -18.41 -37.61
C LEU A 161 0.60 -18.74 -36.44
N LEU A 162 0.25 -17.75 -35.60
CA LEU A 162 -0.63 -17.94 -34.46
C LEU A 162 -2.11 -18.06 -34.87
N ASP A 163 -2.49 -17.43 -35.98
CA ASP A 163 -3.84 -17.53 -36.55
C ASP A 163 -4.06 -18.87 -37.29
N ASP A 164 -3.00 -19.52 -37.80
CA ASP A 164 -3.07 -20.85 -38.43
C ASP A 164 -3.28 -22.02 -37.42
N ASP A 165 -3.01 -21.80 -36.12
CA ASP A 165 -3.14 -22.81 -35.04
C ASP A 165 -4.51 -22.77 -34.32
N ASN A 166 -5.52 -22.07 -34.86
CA ASN A 166 -6.86 -21.89 -34.25
C ASN A 166 -8.00 -22.03 -35.26
#